data_AF-A0A3P6E2L0-F1
#
_entry.id   AF-A0A3P6E2L0-F1
#
_cell.length_a   1.000
_cell.length_b   1.000
_cell.length_c   1.000
_cell.angle_alpha   90.00
_cell.angle_beta   90.00
_cell.angle_gamma   90.00
#
_symmetry.space_group_name_H-M   'P 1'
#
loop_
_entity.id
_entity.type
_entity.pdbx_description
1 polymer ?
#
loop_
_entity_poly.entity_id
_entity_poly.type
_entity_poly.pdbx_seq_one_letter_code
_entity_poly.pdbx_strand_id
1 'polypeptide(L)'
;RRLVFRFAVYILSRVSSSSSLSRKFSMNILNRFGLGSGGQTSTDPSPIAQGSDDDSPAPGNHFAQFAAGCFWGVELAFQRLPGVTQTEVGYTQGITHNPSYEDVCSETTRHAEVVRVQYDPKGCTFESLLDLFWSRHDPTTLNRQGNDVGTRYRSGIYFYTPEQEKLARESLERHQQRMETKIMTEILPAKKFYRAEEQQQQYLSKGGRYGMGQSCAKGCTDPIRCYG
;
A
#
# COMPACT_ATOMS: atom_id res chain seq x y z
N ARG A 1 -35.10 21.41 -69.91
CA ARG A 1 -35.47 20.31 -70.83
C ARG A 1 -35.68 19.04 -69.99
N ARG A 2 -36.92 18.50 -70.02
CA ARG A 2 -37.46 17.14 -69.72
C ARG A 2 -37.04 16.42 -68.42
N LEU A 3 -37.96 16.12 -67.48
CA LEU A 3 -39.07 15.11 -67.41
C LEU A 3 -38.60 13.78 -66.75
N VAL A 4 -38.88 13.58 -65.45
CA VAL A 4 -39.87 12.65 -64.81
C VAL A 4 -39.48 11.15 -64.80
N PHE A 5 -39.47 10.51 -63.62
CA PHE A 5 -40.31 9.34 -63.30
C PHE A 5 -40.42 9.10 -61.77
N ARG A 6 -41.67 8.88 -61.34
CA ARG A 6 -42.12 8.51 -59.97
C ARG A 6 -41.92 7.01 -59.72
N PHE A 7 -41.76 6.60 -58.46
CA PHE A 7 -42.54 5.52 -57.86
C PHE A 7 -42.61 5.68 -56.34
N ALA A 8 -43.81 5.50 -55.79
CA ALA A 8 -44.14 5.60 -54.37
C ALA A 8 -44.35 4.19 -53.79
N VAL A 9 -43.94 3.97 -52.55
CA VAL A 9 -44.40 2.85 -51.70
C VAL A 9 -44.65 3.39 -50.30
N TYR A 10 -45.88 3.22 -49.82
CA TYR A 10 -46.39 3.55 -48.49
C TYR A 10 -46.41 2.26 -47.66
N ILE A 11 -45.83 2.23 -46.47
CA ILE A 11 -46.21 1.29 -45.39
C ILE A 11 -46.15 1.99 -44.03
N LEU A 12 -47.31 2.00 -43.36
CA LEU A 12 -47.59 2.44 -41.99
C LEU A 12 -47.09 1.41 -40.97
N SER A 13 -46.61 1.84 -39.80
CA SER A 13 -46.65 1.12 -38.50
C SER A 13 -46.28 2.09 -37.37
N ARG A 14 -47.25 2.74 -36.72
CA ARG A 14 -47.88 2.39 -35.43
C ARG A 14 -46.91 2.37 -34.22
N VAL A 15 -46.96 3.46 -33.46
CA VAL A 15 -46.47 3.59 -32.08
C VAL A 15 -47.37 2.78 -31.16
N SER A 16 -46.79 2.02 -30.22
CA SER A 16 -47.52 1.50 -29.06
C SER A 16 -46.63 1.48 -27.83
N SER A 17 -47.06 2.25 -26.82
CA SER A 17 -46.56 2.24 -25.46
C SER A 17 -47.12 1.05 -24.67
N SER A 18 -46.34 0.49 -23.75
CA SER A 18 -46.79 -0.37 -22.64
C SER A 18 -45.85 -0.11 -21.45
N SER A 19 -46.32 0.59 -20.41
CA SER A 19 -47.04 0.11 -19.22
C SER A 19 -46.10 -0.32 -18.07
N SER A 20 -46.21 0.42 -16.98
CA SER A 20 -45.68 0.15 -15.65
C SER A 20 -46.16 -1.19 -15.08
N LEU A 21 -45.40 -1.78 -14.16
CA LEU A 21 -45.98 -2.42 -12.97
C LEU A 21 -44.91 -2.60 -11.87
N SER A 22 -45.16 -1.92 -10.75
CA SER A 22 -44.50 -2.11 -9.46
C SER A 22 -44.82 -3.50 -8.90
N ARG A 23 -43.81 -4.22 -8.41
CA ARG A 23 -44.01 -5.40 -7.55
C ARG A 23 -43.36 -5.15 -6.19
N LYS A 24 -44.21 -4.91 -5.20
CA LYS A 24 -43.94 -5.16 -3.78
C LYS A 24 -43.79 -6.67 -3.58
N PHE A 25 -42.79 -7.09 -2.81
CA PHE A 25 -42.81 -8.39 -2.15
C PHE A 25 -42.55 -8.18 -0.66
N SER A 26 -43.43 -8.79 0.13
CA SER A 26 -43.46 -8.76 1.58
C SER A 26 -43.04 -10.14 2.11
N MET A 27 -42.26 -10.08 3.19
CA MET A 27 -41.92 -11.07 4.23
C MET A 27 -41.33 -12.44 3.85
N ASN A 28 -40.21 -12.76 4.50
CA ASN A 28 -40.07 -14.06 5.17
C ASN A 28 -39.37 -13.88 6.53
N ILE A 29 -40.13 -14.14 7.59
CA ILE A 29 -39.71 -14.36 8.97
C ILE A 29 -39.27 -15.82 9.04
N LEU A 30 -38.00 -16.09 9.38
CA LEU A 30 -37.47 -17.28 10.09
C LEU A 30 -35.99 -17.49 9.71
N ASN A 31 -35.08 -17.09 10.60
CA ASN A 31 -33.94 -17.93 10.97
C ASN A 31 -33.33 -17.43 12.29
N ARG A 32 -33.67 -18.16 13.35
CA ARG A 32 -33.10 -18.07 14.69
C ARG A 32 -32.58 -19.46 15.01
N PHE A 33 -31.30 -19.74 14.73
CA PHE A 33 -30.45 -20.68 15.45
C PHE A 33 -28.99 -20.40 15.04
N GLY A 34 -28.12 -20.27 16.03
CA GLY A 34 -26.78 -19.71 15.92
C GLY A 34 -25.68 -20.68 15.48
N LEU A 35 -24.45 -20.18 15.68
CA LEU A 35 -23.12 -20.70 15.29
C LEU A 35 -22.62 -20.21 13.93
N GLY A 36 -22.38 -18.91 13.86
CA GLY A 36 -21.44 -18.32 12.92
C GLY A 36 -20.59 -17.29 13.67
N SER A 37 -19.34 -17.61 13.96
CA SER A 37 -18.34 -16.67 14.46
C SER A 37 -17.98 -15.70 13.33
N GLY A 38 -18.89 -14.77 13.03
CA GLY A 38 -18.59 -13.62 12.19
C GLY A 38 -17.70 -12.69 13.00
N GLY A 39 -16.41 -12.64 12.68
CA GLY A 39 -15.51 -11.62 13.19
C GLY A 39 -16.12 -10.25 12.88
N GLN A 40 -16.53 -9.52 13.92
CA GLN A 40 -16.94 -8.15 13.77
C GLN A 40 -15.69 -7.35 13.39
N THR A 41 -15.60 -6.90 12.14
CA THR A 41 -14.68 -5.82 11.77
C THR A 41 -15.22 -4.55 12.43
N SER A 42 -14.77 -4.27 13.65
CA SER A 42 -15.08 -3.02 14.32
C SER A 42 -14.53 -1.85 13.48
N THR A 43 -15.39 -0.90 13.12
CA THR A 43 -14.98 0.33 12.43
C THR A 43 -14.23 1.30 13.35
N ASP A 44 -14.26 1.04 14.66
CA ASP A 44 -13.60 1.88 15.66
C ASP A 44 -12.08 1.60 15.70
N PRO A 45 -11.24 2.64 15.77
CA PRO A 45 -9.80 2.47 15.90
C PRO A 45 -9.39 1.68 17.14
N SER A 46 -8.72 0.55 16.93
CA SER A 46 -8.09 -0.22 18.00
C SER A 46 -7.00 0.61 18.69
N PRO A 47 -7.07 0.81 20.02
CA PRO A 47 -6.02 1.50 20.76
C PRO A 47 -4.65 0.83 20.62
N ILE A 48 -4.61 -0.49 20.48
CA ILE A 48 -3.35 -1.24 20.31
C ILE A 48 -2.72 -0.93 18.95
N ALA A 49 -3.52 -0.89 17.88
CA ALA A 49 -3.03 -0.52 16.55
C ALA A 49 -2.62 0.95 16.45
N GLN A 50 -3.22 1.82 17.27
CA GLN A 50 -2.88 3.24 17.34
C GLN A 50 -1.70 3.55 18.27
N GLY A 51 -1.26 2.59 19.09
CA GLY A 51 -0.12 2.73 20.00
C GLY A 51 1.23 2.79 19.29
N SER A 52 2.28 3.07 20.04
CA SER A 52 3.68 3.09 19.57
C SER A 52 4.17 1.69 19.15
N ASP A 53 5.25 1.67 18.38
CA ASP A 53 6.04 0.45 18.18
C ASP A 53 6.98 0.26 19.36
N ASP A 54 6.62 -0.65 20.28
CA ASP A 54 7.37 -0.90 21.51
C ASP A 54 8.45 -2.00 21.35
N ASP A 55 8.65 -2.51 20.14
CA ASP A 55 9.73 -3.45 19.86
C ASP A 55 11.10 -2.76 19.98
N SER A 56 12.14 -3.51 20.33
CA SER A 56 13.51 -3.00 20.43
C SER A 56 14.40 -3.57 19.32
N PRO A 57 15.20 -2.73 18.63
CA PRO A 57 16.16 -3.22 17.65
C PRO A 57 17.32 -3.94 18.35
N ALA A 58 18.12 -4.68 17.58
CA ALA A 58 19.35 -5.29 18.12
C ALA A 58 20.30 -4.21 18.69
N PRO A 59 21.10 -4.52 19.73
CA PRO A 59 21.96 -3.53 20.40
C PRO A 59 22.82 -2.71 19.43
N GLY A 60 22.77 -1.39 19.56
CA GLY A 60 23.50 -0.45 18.69
C GLY A 60 22.83 -0.15 17.35
N ASN A 61 21.77 -0.86 16.95
CA ASN A 61 20.99 -0.54 15.76
C ASN A 61 19.81 0.36 16.08
N HIS A 62 19.32 1.06 15.06
CA HIS A 62 18.12 1.88 15.10
C HIS A 62 17.04 1.33 14.16
N PHE A 63 15.77 1.55 14.49
CA PHE A 63 14.66 1.30 13.58
C PHE A 63 14.37 2.50 12.67
N ALA A 64 13.85 2.20 11.47
CA ALA A 64 13.20 3.14 10.56
C ALA A 64 12.06 2.41 9.83
N GLN A 65 10.99 3.12 9.47
CA GLN A 65 9.85 2.55 8.75
C GLN A 65 9.50 3.38 7.51
N PHE A 66 9.29 2.70 6.38
CA PHE A 66 8.98 3.32 5.10
C PHE A 66 7.82 2.59 4.39
N ALA A 67 6.83 3.35 3.93
CA ALA A 67 5.77 2.91 3.03
C ALA A 67 6.02 3.51 1.64
N ALA A 68 6.15 2.68 0.61
CA ALA A 68 6.53 3.13 -0.73
C ALA A 68 5.89 2.28 -1.85
N GLY A 69 4.63 1.89 -1.65
CA GLY A 69 3.91 0.95 -2.52
C GLY A 69 4.06 -0.50 -2.08
N CYS A 70 3.99 -1.43 -3.04
CA CYS A 70 4.20 -2.86 -2.77
C CYS A 70 5.53 -3.10 -2.05
N PHE A 71 5.46 -3.60 -0.82
CA PHE A 71 6.61 -3.70 0.06
C PHE A 71 7.72 -4.66 -0.42
N TRP A 72 7.46 -5.54 -1.40
CA TRP A 72 8.42 -6.54 -1.88
C TRP A 72 9.63 -5.90 -2.56
N GLY A 73 9.36 -4.95 -3.48
CA GLY A 73 10.42 -4.21 -4.17
C GLY A 73 11.13 -3.22 -3.26
N VAL A 74 10.41 -2.67 -2.28
CA VAL A 74 10.95 -1.73 -1.29
C VAL A 74 11.89 -2.47 -0.33
N GLU A 75 11.50 -3.64 0.16
CA GLU A 75 12.32 -4.46 1.05
C GLU A 75 13.63 -4.83 0.37
N LEU A 76 13.56 -5.36 -0.86
CA LEU A 76 14.76 -5.74 -1.61
C LEU A 76 15.74 -4.57 -1.80
N ALA A 77 15.22 -3.35 -1.97
CA ALA A 77 16.06 -2.15 -2.07
C ALA A 77 16.84 -1.90 -0.77
N PHE A 78 16.16 -1.93 0.38
CA PHE A 78 16.82 -1.77 1.68
C PHE A 78 17.75 -2.93 2.02
N GLN A 79 17.42 -4.17 1.61
CA GLN A 79 18.30 -5.32 1.78
C GLN A 79 19.67 -5.11 1.15
N ARG A 80 19.73 -4.41 0.01
CA ARG A 80 20.97 -4.13 -0.72
C ARG A 80 21.78 -2.98 -0.14
N LEU A 81 21.23 -2.17 0.76
CA LEU A 81 21.94 -1.02 1.31
C LEU A 81 22.98 -1.46 2.35
N PRO A 82 24.28 -1.12 2.19
CA PRO A 82 25.29 -1.37 3.23
C PRO A 82 24.93 -0.69 4.55
N GLY A 83 25.24 -1.34 5.67
CA GLY A 83 24.89 -0.88 7.02
C GLY A 83 23.45 -1.15 7.46
N VAL A 84 22.53 -1.53 6.55
CA VAL A 84 21.26 -2.17 6.93
C VAL A 84 21.53 -3.59 7.43
N THR A 85 21.13 -3.87 8.66
CA THR A 85 21.39 -5.14 9.35
C THR A 85 20.21 -6.11 9.27
N GLN A 86 18.98 -5.60 9.21
CA GLN A 86 17.78 -6.42 9.04
C GLN A 86 16.69 -5.64 8.31
N THR A 87 15.87 -6.35 7.54
CA THR A 87 14.63 -5.84 6.96
C THR A 87 13.48 -6.78 7.30
N GLU A 88 12.29 -6.22 7.43
CA GLU A 88 11.06 -7.00 7.49
C GLU A 88 9.90 -6.19 6.92
N VAL A 89 8.96 -6.90 6.31
CA VAL A 89 7.74 -6.31 5.77
C VAL A 89 6.57 -6.49 6.73
N GLY A 90 5.63 -5.55 6.71
CA GLY A 90 4.50 -5.57 7.61
C GLY A 90 3.46 -4.50 7.35
N TYR A 91 2.56 -4.37 8.31
CA TYR A 91 1.40 -3.49 8.29
C TYR A 91 1.44 -2.54 9.48
N THR A 92 1.15 -1.24 9.28
CA THR A 92 1.09 -0.25 10.36
C THR A 92 0.20 0.94 9.99
N GLN A 93 0.05 1.92 10.89
CA GLN A 93 -0.81 3.11 10.77
C GLN A 93 -2.32 2.87 10.58
N GLY A 94 -2.75 1.60 10.56
CA GLY A 94 -4.15 1.22 10.44
C GLY A 94 -4.88 1.14 11.76
N ILE A 95 -6.16 0.80 11.68
CA ILE A 95 -7.10 0.82 12.81
C ILE A 95 -7.38 -0.56 13.40
N THR A 96 -6.93 -1.62 12.75
CA THR A 96 -7.24 -3.01 13.12
C THR A 96 -6.05 -3.63 13.87
N HIS A 97 -6.31 -4.36 14.94
CA HIS A 97 -5.28 -5.11 15.64
C HIS A 97 -5.08 -6.49 15.01
N ASN A 98 -3.82 -6.93 14.85
CA ASN A 98 -3.43 -8.19 14.20
C ASN A 98 -4.11 -8.43 12.84
N PRO A 99 -3.97 -7.49 11.88
CA PRO A 99 -4.55 -7.67 10.55
C PRO A 99 -3.87 -8.83 9.81
N SER A 100 -4.65 -9.64 9.10
CA SER A 100 -4.15 -10.55 8.06
C SER A 100 -3.91 -9.81 6.74
N TYR A 101 -3.14 -10.41 5.82
CA TYR A 101 -3.01 -9.90 4.45
C TYR A 101 -4.38 -9.72 3.79
N GLU A 102 -5.31 -10.66 3.98
CA GLU A 102 -6.68 -10.58 3.44
C GLU A 102 -7.45 -9.38 4.00
N ASP A 103 -7.31 -9.10 5.30
CA ASP A 103 -7.92 -7.92 5.92
C ASP A 103 -7.35 -6.64 5.31
N VAL A 104 -6.03 -6.55 5.13
CA VAL A 104 -5.37 -5.39 4.49
C VAL A 104 -5.78 -5.26 3.02
N CYS A 105 -6.01 -6.38 2.33
CA CYS A 105 -6.51 -6.41 0.96
C CYS A 105 -7.90 -5.78 0.82
N SER A 106 -8.73 -5.82 1.87
CA SER A 106 -10.06 -5.20 1.88
C SER A 106 -10.06 -3.66 1.92
N GLU A 107 -8.92 -3.04 2.22
CA GLU A 107 -8.74 -1.58 2.46
C GLU A 107 -9.48 -1.00 3.67
N THR A 108 -10.29 -1.79 4.37
CA THR A 108 -11.05 -1.32 5.55
C THR A 108 -10.18 -1.09 6.77
N THR A 109 -9.04 -1.77 6.87
CA THR A 109 -8.12 -1.69 8.01
C THR A 109 -7.26 -0.43 8.03
N ARG A 110 -7.18 0.27 6.88
CA ARG A 110 -6.36 1.49 6.68
C ARG A 110 -4.86 1.33 6.93
N HIS A 111 -4.37 0.10 7.06
CA HIS A 111 -2.93 -0.14 7.19
C HIS A 111 -2.19 0.30 5.92
N ALA A 112 -0.95 0.76 6.09
CA ALA A 112 0.04 0.83 5.01
C ALA A 112 0.83 -0.47 4.97
N GLU A 113 1.20 -0.93 3.77
CA GLU A 113 2.34 -1.81 3.59
C GLU A 113 3.62 -1.03 3.87
N VAL A 114 4.47 -1.58 4.73
CA VAL A 114 5.72 -0.96 5.14
C VAL A 114 6.88 -1.95 5.14
N VAL A 115 8.08 -1.40 5.02
CA VAL A 115 9.31 -2.05 5.41
C VAL A 115 9.78 -1.43 6.73
N ARG A 116 9.96 -2.25 7.76
CA ARG A 116 10.73 -1.89 8.96
C ARG A 116 12.18 -2.30 8.74
N VAL A 117 13.08 -1.34 8.89
CA VAL A 117 14.52 -1.48 8.66
C VAL A 117 15.23 -1.35 10.00
N GLN A 118 16.15 -2.26 10.28
CA GLN A 118 17.19 -2.07 11.29
C GLN A 118 18.50 -1.73 10.60
N TYR A 119 19.19 -0.71 11.10
CA TYR A 119 20.46 -0.27 10.56
C TYR A 119 21.44 0.12 11.66
N ASP A 120 22.72 -0.10 11.39
CA ASP A 120 23.81 0.39 12.25
C ASP A 120 24.11 1.86 11.86
N PRO A 121 23.86 2.85 12.74
CA PRO A 121 24.11 4.25 12.46
C PRO A 121 25.59 4.55 12.16
N LYS A 122 26.53 3.66 12.49
CA LYS A 122 27.96 3.78 12.13
C LYS A 122 28.24 3.41 10.68
N GLY A 123 27.41 2.54 10.09
CA GLY A 123 27.57 2.04 8.73
C GLY A 123 26.56 2.59 7.73
N CYS A 124 25.42 3.11 8.21
CA CYS A 124 24.36 3.68 7.39
C CYS A 124 23.70 4.84 8.14
N THR A 125 23.51 5.98 7.48
CA THR A 125 22.80 7.12 8.08
C THR A 125 21.31 7.07 7.75
N PHE A 126 20.49 7.76 8.53
CA PHE A 126 19.07 7.86 8.22
C PHE A 126 18.84 8.61 6.90
N GLU A 127 19.67 9.58 6.58
CA GLU A 127 19.68 10.29 5.30
C GLU A 127 19.95 9.35 4.12
N SER A 128 20.85 8.38 4.27
CA SER A 128 21.06 7.34 3.25
C SER A 128 19.82 6.47 3.02
N LEU A 129 19.04 6.20 4.08
CA LEU A 129 17.76 5.50 3.96
C LEU A 129 16.72 6.37 3.25
N LEU A 130 16.67 7.66 3.56
CA LEU A 130 15.77 8.62 2.92
C LEU A 130 16.10 8.77 1.42
N ASP A 131 17.37 8.89 1.06
CA ASP A 131 17.80 8.99 -0.35
C ASP A 131 17.36 7.75 -1.14
N LEU A 132 17.53 6.55 -0.57
CA LEU A 132 17.05 5.32 -1.18
C LEU A 132 15.53 5.30 -1.30
N PHE A 133 14.80 5.68 -0.25
CA PHE A 133 13.35 5.79 -0.24
C PHE A 133 12.83 6.66 -1.39
N TRP A 134 13.39 7.87 -1.53
CA TRP A 134 12.99 8.81 -2.58
C TRP A 134 13.33 8.31 -3.98
N SER A 135 14.42 7.54 -4.16
CA SER A 135 14.77 6.97 -5.47
C SER A 135 13.92 5.77 -5.89
N ARG A 136 13.15 5.17 -4.95
CA ARG A 136 12.54 3.87 -5.16
C ARG A 136 11.11 3.92 -5.70
N HIS A 137 10.40 5.02 -5.46
CA HIS A 137 8.97 5.11 -5.73
C HIS A 137 8.60 6.51 -6.25
N ASP A 138 7.34 6.68 -6.63
CA ASP A 138 6.80 7.98 -7.02
C ASP A 138 6.09 8.58 -5.79
N PRO A 139 6.68 9.58 -5.12
CA PRO A 139 6.10 10.13 -3.90
C PRO A 139 4.91 11.07 -4.15
N THR A 140 4.49 11.26 -5.41
CA THR A 140 3.46 12.25 -5.79
C THR A 140 2.08 11.62 -6.01
N THR A 141 2.00 10.28 -6.07
CA THR A 141 0.74 9.56 -6.28
C THR A 141 0.04 9.23 -4.96
N LEU A 142 -1.09 9.89 -4.72
CA LEU A 142 -1.90 9.63 -3.52
C LEU A 142 -2.51 8.22 -3.57
N ASN A 143 -2.27 7.41 -2.52
CA ASN A 143 -2.83 6.06 -2.33
C ASN A 143 -2.65 5.13 -3.54
N ARG A 144 -1.50 5.23 -4.20
CA ARG A 144 -1.14 4.43 -5.37
C ARG A 144 0.37 4.41 -5.52
N GLN A 145 0.90 3.28 -6.00
CA GLN A 145 2.26 3.20 -6.53
C GLN A 145 2.26 2.37 -7.82
N GLY A 146 2.59 2.99 -8.95
CA GLY A 146 2.46 2.32 -10.25
C GLY A 146 1.03 1.83 -10.50
N ASN A 147 0.88 0.53 -10.74
CA ASN A 147 -0.42 -0.11 -10.96
C ASN A 147 -1.11 -0.58 -9.66
N ASP A 148 -0.42 -0.51 -8.53
CA ASP A 148 -0.96 -0.91 -7.22
C ASP A 148 -1.76 0.25 -6.63
N VAL A 149 -3.08 0.11 -6.60
CA VAL A 149 -4.03 1.14 -6.13
C VAL A 149 -4.62 0.72 -4.79
N GLY A 150 -4.69 1.67 -3.86
CA GLY A 150 -5.27 1.46 -2.54
C GLY A 150 -4.50 2.22 -1.47
N THR A 151 -5.18 2.56 -0.37
CA THR A 151 -4.56 3.28 0.76
C THR A 151 -3.35 2.54 1.34
N ARG A 152 -3.30 1.21 1.23
CA ARG A 152 -2.17 0.38 1.64
C ARG A 152 -0.86 0.69 0.90
N TYR A 153 -0.93 1.19 -0.32
CA TYR A 153 0.23 1.48 -1.17
C TYR A 153 0.66 2.95 -1.13
N ARG A 154 0.20 3.72 -0.13
CA ARG A 154 0.57 5.12 0.03
C ARG A 154 2.06 5.29 0.34
N SER A 155 2.58 6.48 0.05
CA SER A 155 3.92 6.91 0.43
C SER A 155 3.92 7.42 1.88
N GLY A 156 4.86 6.96 2.70
CA GLY A 156 4.96 7.36 4.11
C GLY A 156 6.32 7.11 4.74
N ILE A 157 6.72 7.99 5.65
CA ILE A 157 7.90 7.85 6.50
C ILE A 157 7.42 7.85 7.95
N TYR A 158 7.69 6.78 8.68
CA TYR A 158 7.25 6.63 10.06
C TYR A 158 8.46 6.66 11.01
N PHE A 159 8.59 7.76 11.75
CA PHE A 159 9.78 8.07 12.54
C PHE A 159 9.68 7.56 13.98
N TYR A 160 10.81 7.11 14.53
CA TYR A 160 10.94 6.67 15.91
C TYR A 160 11.50 7.76 16.84
N THR A 161 12.14 8.79 16.29
CA THR A 161 12.77 9.86 17.07
C THR A 161 12.51 11.24 16.47
N PRO A 162 12.59 12.32 17.26
CA PRO A 162 12.50 13.69 16.73
C PRO A 162 13.58 14.03 15.70
N GLU A 163 14.77 13.44 15.80
CA GLU A 163 15.84 13.63 14.82
C GLU A 163 15.45 13.03 13.46
N GLN A 164 14.88 11.82 13.45
CA GLN A 164 14.34 11.22 12.23
C GLN A 164 13.21 12.05 11.63
N GLU A 165 12.30 12.59 12.46
CA GLU A 165 11.25 13.49 11.99
C GLU A 165 11.84 14.72 11.28
N LYS A 166 12.78 15.40 11.93
CA LYS A 166 13.45 16.58 11.38
C LYS A 166 14.12 16.25 10.04
N LEU A 167 14.95 15.21 10.00
CA LEU A 167 15.67 14.81 8.79
C LEU A 167 14.71 14.39 7.66
N ALA A 168 13.61 13.71 7.98
CA ALA A 168 12.59 13.33 7.01
C ALA A 168 11.93 14.57 6.40
N ARG A 169 11.54 15.55 7.23
CA ARG A 169 10.91 16.81 6.77
C ARG A 169 11.86 17.62 5.90
N GLU A 170 13.10 17.80 6.34
CA GLU A 170 14.12 18.50 5.54
C GLU A 170 14.40 17.78 4.21
N SER A 171 14.44 16.44 4.21
CA SER A 171 14.62 15.67 2.99
C SER A 171 13.46 15.81 2.02
N LEU A 172 12.21 15.86 2.52
CA LEU A 172 11.02 16.11 1.73
C LEU A 172 11.08 17.47 1.07
N GLU A 173 11.45 18.53 1.82
CA GLU A 173 11.59 19.88 1.27
C GLU A 173 12.63 19.93 0.15
N ARG A 174 13.81 19.34 0.36
CA ARG A 174 14.86 19.22 -0.68
C ARG A 174 14.41 18.42 -1.90
N HIS A 175 13.58 17.39 -1.70
CA HIS A 175 13.07 16.58 -2.81
C HIS A 175 11.96 17.32 -3.58
N GLN A 176 11.07 18.01 -2.87
CA GLN A 176 9.98 18.81 -3.45
C GLN A 176 10.50 19.92 -4.35
N GLN A 177 11.63 20.55 -4.01
CA GLN A 177 12.25 21.58 -4.85
C GLN A 177 12.63 21.08 -6.26
N ARG A 178 12.77 19.76 -6.44
CA ARG A 178 13.11 19.12 -7.72
C ARG A 178 11.89 18.54 -8.43
N MET A 179 10.69 18.72 -7.88
CA MET A 179 9.44 18.17 -8.42
C MET A 179 8.41 19.27 -8.64
N GLU A 180 7.77 19.26 -9.81
CA GLU A 180 6.65 20.17 -10.11
C GLU A 180 5.38 19.75 -9.35
N THR A 181 5.14 18.43 -9.29
CA THR A 181 4.00 17.87 -8.58
C THR A 181 4.28 17.82 -7.08
N LYS A 182 3.25 18.14 -6.28
CA LYS A 182 3.33 18.05 -4.82
C LYS A 182 3.56 16.60 -4.36
N ILE A 183 4.54 16.44 -3.47
CA ILE A 183 4.81 15.20 -2.74
C ILE A 183 3.66 14.93 -1.76
N MET A 184 3.14 13.70 -1.81
CA MET A 184 2.02 13.20 -1.00
C MET A 184 2.49 12.32 0.17
N THR A 185 3.80 12.13 0.33
CA THR A 185 4.40 11.37 1.44
C THR A 185 3.97 11.92 2.79
N GLU A 186 3.34 11.08 3.61
CA GLU A 186 3.03 11.42 5.00
C GLU A 186 4.26 11.21 5.89
N ILE A 187 4.47 12.10 6.86
CA ILE A 187 5.54 11.97 7.87
C ILE A 187 4.89 11.99 9.24
N LEU A 188 4.81 10.82 9.87
CA LEU A 188 4.06 10.58 11.10
C LEU A 188 4.90 9.76 12.10
N PRO A 189 4.58 9.79 13.41
CA PRO A 189 5.21 8.91 14.37
C PRO A 189 4.99 7.43 14.03
N ALA A 190 6.01 6.59 14.24
CA ALA A 190 5.90 5.14 14.13
C ALA A 190 4.87 4.61 15.14
N LYS A 191 3.98 3.75 14.64
CA LYS A 191 2.95 3.06 15.41
C LYS A 191 3.21 1.56 15.41
N LYS A 192 2.42 0.81 16.16
CA LYS A 192 2.51 -0.64 16.27
C LYS A 192 2.76 -1.28 14.90
N PHE A 193 3.84 -2.04 14.82
CA PHE A 193 4.21 -2.79 13.62
C PHE A 193 3.64 -4.21 13.73
N TYR A 194 2.91 -4.62 12.68
CA TYR A 194 2.44 -5.99 12.52
C TYR A 194 3.26 -6.65 11.42
N ARG A 195 4.21 -7.51 11.80
CA ARG A 195 5.01 -8.28 10.84
C ARG A 195 4.08 -9.08 9.93
N ALA A 196 4.26 -8.97 8.62
CA ALA A 196 3.50 -9.73 7.65
C ALA A 196 3.92 -11.23 7.66
N GLU A 197 3.09 -12.05 7.05
CA GLU A 197 3.26 -13.49 6.92
C GLU A 197 4.63 -13.86 6.32
N GLU A 198 5.21 -14.99 6.73
CA GLU A 198 6.57 -15.40 6.32
C GLU A 198 6.75 -15.55 4.80
N GLN A 199 5.65 -15.79 4.08
CA GLN A 199 5.62 -15.86 2.62
C GLN A 199 5.88 -14.50 1.96
N GLN A 200 5.55 -13.40 2.64
CA GLN A 200 5.78 -12.03 2.17
C GLN A 200 7.23 -11.57 2.41
N GLN A 201 7.89 -12.16 3.40
CA GLN A 201 9.22 -11.77 3.85
C GLN A 201 10.27 -12.16 2.80
N GLN A 202 11.06 -11.19 2.36
CA GLN A 202 12.14 -11.35 1.37
C GLN A 202 11.67 -12.03 0.07
N TYR A 203 10.41 -11.81 -0.31
CA TYR A 203 9.70 -12.49 -1.40
C TYR A 203 10.50 -12.52 -2.72
N LEU A 204 11.04 -11.37 -3.16
CA LEU A 204 11.78 -11.28 -4.43
C LEU A 204 13.12 -12.00 -4.39
N SER A 205 13.79 -12.06 -3.24
CA SER A 205 15.04 -12.80 -3.10
C SER A 205 14.81 -14.31 -3.10
N LYS A 206 13.62 -14.74 -2.61
CA LYS A 206 13.17 -16.14 -2.58
C LYS A 206 12.64 -16.65 -3.93
N GLY A 207 12.53 -15.79 -4.95
CA GLY A 207 12.10 -16.19 -6.30
C GLY A 207 11.02 -15.31 -6.91
N GLY A 208 10.28 -14.54 -6.10
CA GLY A 208 9.12 -13.78 -6.57
C GLY A 208 8.07 -14.65 -7.27
N ARG A 209 7.20 -14.02 -8.06
CA ARG A 209 6.07 -14.64 -8.75
C ARG A 209 6.49 -15.68 -9.79
N TYR A 210 7.67 -15.52 -10.38
CA TYR A 210 8.14 -16.34 -11.50
C TYR A 210 9.25 -17.32 -11.12
N GLY A 211 9.59 -17.44 -9.83
CA GLY A 211 10.64 -18.35 -9.33
C GLY A 211 12.08 -17.91 -9.66
N MET A 212 12.27 -16.69 -10.16
CA MET A 212 13.57 -16.13 -10.54
C MET A 212 14.03 -15.10 -9.50
N GLY A 213 14.84 -15.57 -8.53
CA GLY A 213 15.32 -14.75 -7.42
C GLY A 213 16.09 -13.52 -7.88
N GLN A 214 15.86 -12.40 -7.20
CA GLN A 214 16.62 -11.16 -7.40
C GLN A 214 17.65 -11.02 -6.27
N SER A 215 18.92 -10.80 -6.64
CA SER A 215 20.02 -10.73 -5.67
C SER A 215 19.76 -9.66 -4.61
N CYS A 216 19.92 -10.00 -3.33
CA CYS A 216 19.86 -9.08 -2.19
C CYS A 216 21.27 -8.71 -1.67
N ALA A 217 22.32 -9.03 -2.43
CA ALA A 217 23.70 -8.71 -2.05
C ALA A 217 23.89 -7.20 -1.83
N LYS A 218 24.67 -6.85 -0.81
CA LYS A 218 24.98 -5.44 -0.50
C LYS A 218 25.64 -4.76 -1.70
N GLY A 219 25.15 -3.58 -2.07
CA GLY A 219 25.63 -2.81 -3.23
C GLY A 219 25.14 -3.30 -4.59
N CYS A 220 24.27 -4.32 -4.66
CA CYS A 220 23.70 -4.75 -5.94
C CYS A 220 22.85 -3.63 -6.57
N THR A 221 23.16 -3.28 -7.83
CA THR A 221 22.47 -2.23 -8.60
C THR A 221 21.57 -2.78 -9.70
N ASP A 222 21.37 -4.10 -9.76
CA ASP A 222 20.50 -4.72 -10.76
C ASP A 222 19.08 -4.14 -10.67
N PRO A 223 18.42 -3.80 -11.78
CA PRO A 223 17.06 -3.26 -11.72
C PRO A 223 16.11 -4.18 -10.95
N ILE A 224 15.41 -3.63 -9.96
CA ILE A 224 14.41 -4.36 -9.17
C ILE A 224 13.12 -4.47 -9.99
N ARG A 225 12.70 -5.70 -10.29
CA ARG A 225 11.41 -6.02 -10.90
C ARG A 225 10.36 -6.17 -9.79
N CYS A 226 9.22 -5.51 -9.93
CA CYS A 226 8.24 -5.35 -8.85
C CYS A 226 7.74 -6.67 -8.24
N TYR A 227 7.54 -7.70 -9.06
CA TYR A 227 6.90 -8.94 -8.61
C TYR A 227 7.74 -10.20 -8.83
N GLY A 228 8.89 -10.12 -9.50
CA GLY A 228 9.68 -11.27 -9.93
C GLY A 228 10.28 -11.09 -11.31
#